data_AF-A0A7V9ETF5-F1
#
_entry.id   AF-A0A7V9ETF5-F1
#
_cell.length_a   1.000
_cell.length_b   1.000
_cell.length_c   1.000
_cell.angle_alpha   90.00
_cell.angle_beta   90.00
_cell.angle_gamma   90.00
#
_symmetry.space_group_name_H-M   'P 1'
#
loop_
_entity.id
_entity.type
_entity.pdbx_description
1 polymer ?
#
loop_
_entity_poly.entity_id
_entity_poly.type
_entity_poly.pdbx_seq_one_letter_code
_entity_poly.pdbx_strand_id
1 'polypeptide(L)'
;MSLKIAASSLITKHYLMVEAEGVKFCEIAAFGGPKRFPFSRIECVLISPDHKLSFQVGNEVFGIGTKPGNPKHLAVIDALLEGVRRSLNAGSAA
;
A
#
# COMPACT_ATOMS: atom_id res chain seq x y z
N MET A 1 -7.17 -14.36 -0.12
CA MET A 1 -5.74 -14.34 0.28
C MET A 1 -5.35 -12.89 0.46
N SER A 2 -4.75 -12.49 1.60
CA SER A 2 -4.24 -11.13 1.78
C SER A 2 -2.74 -11.09 1.52
N LEU A 3 -2.32 -10.16 0.67
CA LEU A 3 -0.91 -9.97 0.31
C LEU A 3 -0.34 -8.87 1.23
N LYS A 4 0.79 -9.14 1.90
CA LYS A 4 1.34 -8.24 2.93
C LYS A 4 2.83 -7.99 2.76
N ILE A 5 3.23 -6.72 2.74
CA ILE A 5 4.60 -6.26 2.96
C ILE A 5 4.73 -5.92 4.44
N ALA A 6 5.70 -6.52 5.12
CA ALA A 6 6.09 -6.15 6.47
C ALA A 6 7.53 -5.61 6.45
N ALA A 7 7.71 -4.39 6.92
CA ALA A 7 9.02 -3.75 7.10
C ALA A 7 9.42 -3.69 8.59
N SER A 8 8.72 -4.45 9.43
CA SER A 8 8.81 -4.42 10.89
C SER A 8 10.15 -4.95 11.44
N SER A 9 10.71 -4.25 12.42
CA SER A 9 11.64 -4.82 13.41
C SER A 9 10.84 -5.45 14.56
N LEU A 10 11.49 -6.14 15.51
CA LEU A 10 10.85 -6.77 16.68
C LEU A 10 9.97 -5.81 17.52
N ILE A 11 10.13 -4.49 17.37
CA ILE A 11 9.49 -3.46 18.20
C ILE A 11 8.51 -2.56 17.38
N THR A 12 8.71 -2.39 16.07
CA THR A 12 7.85 -1.51 15.24
C THR A 12 7.02 -2.30 14.23
N LYS A 13 5.69 -2.18 14.30
CA LYS A 13 4.79 -2.77 13.30
C LYS A 13 4.59 -1.80 12.15
N HIS A 14 5.46 -1.89 11.15
CA HIS A 14 5.29 -1.23 9.86
C HIS A 14 4.87 -2.25 8.80
N TYR A 15 3.63 -2.16 8.30
CA TYR A 15 3.16 -3.04 7.23
C TYR A 15 2.15 -2.39 6.30
N LEU A 16 2.14 -2.89 5.07
CA LEU A 16 1.12 -2.63 4.06
C LEU A 16 0.48 -3.97 3.68
N MET A 17 -0.83 -4.03 3.69
CA MET A 17 -1.58 -5.21 3.29
C MET A 17 -2.62 -4.84 2.25
N VAL A 18 -2.65 -5.56 1.14
CA VAL A 18 -3.66 -5.39 0.09
C VAL A 18 -4.81 -6.34 0.39
N GLU A 19 -5.99 -5.75 0.54
CA GLU A 19 -7.30 -6.40 0.73
C GLU A 19 -8.12 -6.24 -0.57
N ALA A 20 -9.29 -6.89 -0.65
CA ALA A 20 -10.10 -6.89 -1.88
C ALA A 20 -10.58 -5.50 -2.32
N GLU A 21 -10.84 -4.60 -1.37
CA GLU A 21 -11.42 -3.27 -1.63
C GLU A 21 -10.44 -2.11 -1.40
N GLY A 22 -9.21 -2.41 -0.99
CA GLY A 22 -8.24 -1.38 -0.66
C GLY A 22 -6.99 -1.88 0.02
N VAL A 23 -6.32 -0.97 0.73
CA VAL A 23 -5.11 -1.26 1.50
C VAL A 23 -5.31 -0.98 2.98
N LYS A 24 -4.70 -1.83 3.80
CA LYS A 24 -4.51 -1.60 5.21
C LYS A 24 -3.05 -1.25 5.46
N PHE A 25 -2.81 -0.03 5.92
CA PHE A 25 -1.48 0.50 6.20
C PHE A 25 -1.34 0.73 7.70
N CYS A 26 -0.19 0.37 8.24
CA CYS A 26 0.09 0.45 9.65
C CYS A 26 1.51 0.96 9.84
N GLU A 27 1.64 2.10 10.48
CA GLU A 27 2.90 2.74 10.82
C GLU A 27 2.86 3.04 12.32
N ILE A 28 3.37 2.13 13.16
CA ILE A 28 3.35 2.30 14.61
C ILE A 28 4.75 2.64 15.11
N ALA A 29 4.92 3.89 15.54
CA ALA A 29 5.91 4.24 16.56
C ALA A 29 5.29 4.31 17.97
N ALA A 30 4.01 4.70 18.16
CA ALA A 30 3.39 4.66 19.50
C ALA A 30 1.85 4.77 19.60
N PHE A 31 1.11 5.42 18.67
CA PHE A 31 -0.30 5.81 18.99
C PHE A 31 -1.33 5.77 17.84
N GLY A 32 -0.95 5.37 16.62
CA GLY A 32 -1.87 5.24 15.49
C GLY A 32 -2.15 3.77 15.17
N GLY A 33 -3.39 3.32 15.32
CA GLY A 33 -3.79 1.99 14.84
C GLY A 33 -3.68 1.87 13.31
N PRO A 34 -3.83 0.66 12.75
CA PRO A 34 -3.84 0.47 11.31
C PRO A 34 -4.93 1.31 10.64
N LYS A 35 -4.58 2.07 9.60
CA LYS A 35 -5.51 2.80 8.73
C LYS A 35 -5.92 1.91 7.55
N ARG A 36 -7.17 2.06 7.09
CA ARG A 36 -7.66 1.45 5.86
C ARG A 36 -7.96 2.53 4.82
N PHE A 37 -7.52 2.29 3.60
CA PHE A 37 -7.72 3.20 2.46
C PHE A 37 -8.34 2.41 1.31
N PRO A 38 -9.56 2.75 0.87
CA PRO A 38 -10.15 2.13 -0.31
C PRO A 38 -9.33 2.52 -1.56
N PHE A 39 -9.29 1.65 -2.57
CA PHE A 39 -8.54 1.94 -3.81
C PHE A 39 -9.01 3.23 -4.49
N SER A 40 -10.29 3.57 -4.37
CA SER A 40 -10.88 4.79 -4.93
C SER A 40 -10.36 6.09 -4.33
N ARG A 41 -9.71 6.04 -3.17
CA ARG A 41 -9.07 7.20 -2.53
C ARG A 41 -7.57 7.28 -2.79
N ILE A 42 -6.99 6.29 -3.47
CA ILE A 42 -5.57 6.29 -3.80
C ILE A 42 -5.40 6.99 -5.15
N GLU A 43 -4.80 8.16 -5.12
CA GLU A 43 -4.66 9.02 -6.30
C GLU A 43 -3.37 8.72 -7.07
N CYS A 44 -2.31 8.33 -6.34
CA CYS A 44 -1.01 8.09 -6.91
C CYS A 44 -0.30 6.94 -6.17
N VAL A 45 0.42 6.11 -6.92
CA VAL A 45 1.33 5.08 -6.40
C VAL A 45 2.68 5.26 -7.09
N LEU A 46 3.75 5.41 -6.30
CA LEU A 46 5.10 5.63 -6.79
C LEU A 46 6.06 4.63 -6.14
N ILE A 47 7.06 4.21 -6.91
CA ILE A 47 8.21 3.48 -6.37
C ILE A 47 9.47 4.30 -6.63
N SER A 48 10.21 4.58 -5.58
CA SER A 48 11.46 5.33 -5.67
C SER A 48 12.67 4.41 -5.87
N PRO A 49 13.81 4.92 -6.37
CA PRO A 49 15.01 4.13 -6.62
C PRO A 49 15.60 3.43 -5.38
N ASP A 50 15.35 3.97 -4.18
CA ASP A 50 15.69 3.37 -2.87
C ASP A 50 14.70 2.27 -2.43
N HIS A 51 13.88 1.77 -3.36
CA HIS A 51 12.91 0.70 -3.15
C HIS A 51 11.82 1.04 -2.12
N LYS A 52 11.44 2.31 -1.99
CA LYS A 52 10.28 2.70 -1.18
C LYS A 52 9.04 2.78 -2.05
N LEU A 53 8.01 2.02 -1.70
CA LEU A 53 6.67 2.12 -2.28
C LEU A 53 5.92 3.20 -1.51
N SER A 54 5.42 4.20 -2.22
CA SER A 54 4.62 5.29 -1.64
C SER A 54 3.27 5.39 -2.34
N PHE A 55 2.24 5.79 -1.61
CA PHE A 55 0.92 6.04 -2.16
C PHE A 55 0.30 7.28 -1.52
N GLN A 56 -0.45 8.03 -2.31
CA GLN A 56 -1.09 9.27 -1.92
C GLN A 56 -2.59 9.07 -1.71
N VAL A 57 -3.12 9.62 -0.62
CA VAL A 57 -4.55 9.69 -0.31
C VAL A 57 -4.88 11.13 0.08
N GLY A 58 -5.52 11.87 -0.83
CA GLY A 58 -5.71 13.31 -0.66
C GLY A 58 -4.37 14.03 -0.49
N ASN A 59 -4.19 14.74 0.62
CA ASN A 59 -2.96 15.49 0.91
C ASN A 59 -1.92 14.70 1.74
N GLU A 60 -2.23 13.45 2.10
CA GLU A 60 -1.31 12.60 2.86
C GLU A 60 -0.58 11.62 1.94
N VAL A 61 0.74 11.46 2.15
CA VAL A 61 1.56 10.45 1.48
C VAL A 61 2.01 9.42 2.50
N PHE A 62 1.73 8.16 2.20
CA PHE A 62 2.15 7.01 2.99
C PHE A 62 3.22 6.23 2.24
N GLY A 63 4.12 5.57 2.93
CA GLY A 63 5.13 4.78 2.25
C GLY A 63 5.77 3.69 3.09
N ILE A 64 6.17 2.61 2.43
CA ILE A 64 6.80 1.45 3.02
C ILE A 64 8.02 1.01 2.22
N GLY A 65 9.08 0.61 2.92
CA GLY A 65 10.25 0.00 2.28
C GLY A 65 9.89 -1.35 1.66
N THR A 66 10.38 -1.58 0.44
CA THR A 66 10.19 -2.82 -0.31
C THR A 66 11.51 -3.50 -0.60
N LYS A 67 11.46 -4.78 -1.00
CA LYS A 67 12.62 -5.55 -1.40
C LYS A 67 12.35 -6.06 -2.82
N PRO A 68 12.98 -5.51 -3.86
CA PRO A 68 12.65 -5.84 -5.25
C PRO A 68 12.93 -7.31 -5.60
N GLY A 69 13.92 -7.93 -4.95
CA GLY A 69 14.19 -9.37 -5.11
C GLY A 69 13.22 -10.30 -4.35
N ASN A 70 12.24 -9.77 -3.62
CA ASN A 70 11.29 -10.57 -2.88
C ASN A 70 9.98 -10.74 -3.68
N PRO A 71 9.64 -11.95 -4.17
CA PRO A 71 8.45 -12.17 -4.98
C PRO A 71 7.15 -11.84 -4.23
N LYS A 72 7.13 -11.93 -2.90
CA LYS A 72 5.97 -11.52 -2.10
C LYS A 72 5.74 -10.01 -2.16
N HIS A 73 6.80 -9.21 -2.18
CA HIS A 73 6.68 -7.77 -2.26
C HIS A 73 6.22 -7.35 -3.66
N LEU A 74 6.76 -7.99 -4.71
CA LEU A 74 6.31 -7.79 -6.09
C LEU A 74 4.82 -8.10 -6.23
N ALA A 75 4.36 -9.26 -5.74
CA ALA A 75 2.94 -9.62 -5.78
C ALA A 75 2.04 -8.60 -5.06
N VAL A 76 2.50 -8.02 -3.94
CA VAL A 76 1.76 -6.97 -3.22
C VAL A 76 1.70 -5.68 -4.05
N ILE A 77 2.81 -5.28 -4.67
CA ILE A 77 2.87 -4.09 -5.53
C ILE A 77 1.94 -4.29 -6.74
N ASP A 78 1.99 -5.44 -7.39
CA ASP A 78 1.15 -5.75 -8.55
C ASP A 78 -0.34 -5.72 -8.18
N ALA A 79 -0.71 -6.35 -7.06
CA ALA A 79 -2.09 -6.34 -6.57
C ALA A 79 -2.57 -4.93 -6.19
N LEU A 80 -1.71 -4.09 -5.62
CA LEU A 80 -2.02 -2.69 -5.34
C LEU A 80 -2.30 -1.92 -6.64
N LEU A 81 -1.39 -2.02 -7.61
CA LEU A 81 -1.52 -1.32 -8.89
C LEU A 81 -2.77 -1.78 -9.65
N GLU A 82 -3.06 -3.08 -9.62
CA GLU A 82 -4.27 -3.63 -10.22
C GLU A 82 -5.53 -3.10 -9.55
N GLY A 83 -5.58 -3.09 -8.21
CA GLY A 83 -6.71 -2.55 -7.44
C GLY A 83 -6.99 -1.08 -7.74
N VAL A 84 -5.94 -0.25 -7.77
CA VAL A 84 -6.05 1.19 -8.10
C VAL A 84 -6.51 1.39 -9.55
N ARG A 85 -5.92 0.68 -10.52
CA ARG A 85 -6.32 0.76 -11.94
C ARG A 85 -7.77 0.37 -12.16
N ARG A 86 -8.23 -0.71 -11.53
CA ARG A 86 -9.64 -1.14 -11.60
C ARG A 86 -10.57 -0.06 -11.05
N SER A 87 -10.21 0.57 -9.93
CA SER A 87 -11.00 1.65 -9.34
C SER A 87 -11.09 2.88 -10.24
N LEU A 88 -9.99 3.27 -10.91
CA LEU A 88 -9.98 4.39 -11.85
C LEU A 88 -10.89 4.13 -13.05
N ASN A 89 -10.82 2.92 -13.62
CA ASN A 89 -11.65 2.54 -14.77
C ASN A 89 -13.14 2.43 -14.40
N ALA A 90 -13.47 1.95 -13.19
CA ALA A 90 -14.85 1.87 -12.72
C ALA A 90 -15.48 3.27 -12.50
N GLY A 91 -14.68 4.28 -12.13
CA GLY A 91 -15.13 5.66 -11.99
C GLY A 91 -15.29 6.41 -13.32
N SER A 92 -14.69 5.92 -14.41
CA SER A 92 -14.77 6.54 -15.74
C SER A 92 -15.97 6.07 -16.57
N ALA A 93 -16.79 5.16 -16.05
CA ALA A 93 -17.97 4.60 -16.72
C ALA A 93 -19.31 5.18 -16.19
N ALA A 94 -19.25 6.28 -15.43
CA ALA A 94 -20.41 6.96 -14.84
C ALA A 94 -20.62 8.36 -15.44
#